data_AF-A0A2M7QLG1-F1
#
_entry.id   AF-A0A2M7QLG1-F1
#
_cell.length_a   1.000
_cell.length_b   1.000
_cell.length_c   1.000
_cell.angle_alpha   90.00
_cell.angle_beta   90.00
_cell.angle_gamma   90.00
#
_symmetry.space_group_name_H-M   'P 1'
#
loop_
_entity.id
_entity.type
_entity.pdbx_description
1 polymer ?
#
loop_
_entity_poly.entity_id
_entity_poly.type
_entity_poly.pdbx_seq_one_letter_code
_entity_poly.pdbx_strand_id
1 'polypeptide(L)'
;MSDSKSLNVNATGYTIGFALVVALICAALVSVTAVSLKPMQDANARLYMEKNVLFAAGLAEPGQSLSVAEVDAVFDRAIVARLIDLRTGALLDADPAEARRFDQRAARNDAATSSAAPANDAGVRRLPDRAQVFFIMQGDAVDQVVIPVEGLGMWGTIYGFLSLAPDAETVRGLTYYEHRETPGLGGEIANPDWLARWEGRKIHDA
;
A
#
# COMPACT_ATOMS: atom_id res chain seq x y z
N MET A 1 25.69 58.82 17.23
CA MET A 1 24.28 58.66 17.67
C MET A 1 23.61 57.66 16.74
N SER A 2 23.41 56.43 17.21
CA SER A 2 22.43 55.51 16.66
C SER A 2 21.94 54.70 17.85
N ASP A 3 20.78 55.10 18.38
CA ASP A 3 20.08 54.35 19.42
C ASP A 3 19.62 53.02 18.79
N SER A 4 20.34 51.96 19.09
CA SER A 4 19.84 50.60 18.91
C SER A 4 18.65 50.44 19.86
N LYS A 5 17.42 50.61 19.35
CA LYS A 5 16.21 50.14 20.04
C LYS A 5 16.32 48.64 20.20
N SER A 6 16.76 48.20 21.38
CA SER A 6 16.75 46.79 21.73
C SER A 6 15.31 46.29 21.70
N LEU A 7 15.03 45.26 20.89
CA LEU A 7 13.72 44.62 20.91
C LEU A 7 13.50 44.00 22.29
N ASN A 8 12.39 44.36 22.95
CA ASN A 8 12.01 43.72 24.21
C ASN A 8 11.41 42.34 23.92
N VAL A 9 12.29 41.33 23.87
CA VAL A 9 11.95 39.95 23.49
C VAL A 9 11.02 39.23 24.48
N ASN A 10 10.84 39.78 25.69
CA ASN A 10 9.96 39.22 26.72
C ASN A 10 8.57 39.90 26.74
N ALA A 11 8.34 40.90 25.89
CA ALA A 11 7.04 41.55 25.80
C ALA A 11 6.01 40.62 25.17
N THR A 12 4.82 40.52 25.77
CA THR A 12 3.73 39.65 25.30
C THR A 12 3.40 39.84 23.81
N GLY A 13 3.39 41.09 23.33
CA GLY A 13 3.14 41.40 21.93
C GLY A 13 4.26 40.92 20.99
N TYR A 14 5.53 40.95 21.44
CA TYR A 14 6.65 40.41 20.68
C TYR A 14 6.56 38.89 20.60
N THR A 15 6.27 38.20 21.71
CA THR A 15 6.14 36.75 21.74
C THR A 15 5.00 36.26 20.83
N ILE A 16 3.84 36.92 20.85
CA ILE A 16 2.71 36.58 19.98
C ILE A 16 3.05 36.82 18.50
N GLY A 17 3.65 37.99 18.17
CA GLY A 17 4.04 38.31 16.79
C GLY A 17 5.13 37.39 16.26
N PHE A 18 6.14 37.07 17.07
CA PHE A 18 7.20 36.12 16.72
C PHE A 18 6.62 34.71 16.47
N ALA A 19 5.78 34.21 17.37
CA ALA A 19 5.13 32.92 17.22
C ALA A 19 4.27 32.86 15.95
N LEU A 20 3.51 33.92 15.63
CA LEU A 20 2.72 34.02 14.40
C LEU A 20 3.61 33.93 13.15
N VAL A 21 4.71 34.69 13.11
CA VAL A 21 5.63 34.70 11.97
C VAL A 21 6.28 33.33 11.79
N VAL A 22 6.79 32.73 12.85
CA VAL A 22 7.39 31.38 12.80
C VAL A 22 6.35 30.36 12.34
N ALA A 23 5.13 30.40 12.88
CA ALA A 23 4.06 29.49 12.49
C ALA A 23 3.72 29.62 11.00
N LEU A 24 3.61 30.85 10.48
CA LEU A 24 3.34 31.10 9.06
C LEU A 24 4.48 30.59 8.16
N ILE A 25 5.74 30.82 8.55
CA ILE A 25 6.90 30.33 7.80
C ILE A 25 6.93 28.79 7.80
N CYS A 26 6.73 28.15 8.95
CA CYS A 26 6.69 26.69 9.07
C CYS A 26 5.53 26.10 8.26
N ALA A 27 4.33 26.67 8.34
CA ALA A 27 3.18 26.21 7.57
C ALA A 27 3.40 26.33 6.06
N ALA A 28 3.97 27.45 5.59
CA ALA A 28 4.29 27.65 4.19
C ALA A 28 5.34 26.62 3.71
N LEU A 29 6.41 26.41 4.47
CA LEU A 29 7.46 25.45 4.12
C LEU A 29 6.92 24.01 4.05
N VAL A 30 6.13 23.60 5.04
CA VAL A 30 5.51 22.26 5.06
C VAL A 30 4.53 22.10 3.90
N SER A 31 3.72 23.10 3.61
CA SER A 31 2.76 23.05 2.50
C SER A 31 3.46 22.91 1.14
N VAL A 32 4.51 23.70 0.89
CA VAL A 32 5.25 23.65 -0.38
C VAL A 32 5.95 22.31 -0.55
N THR A 33 6.61 21.81 0.49
CA THR A 33 7.29 20.51 0.43
C THR A 33 6.30 19.36 0.25
N ALA A 34 5.18 19.37 0.97
CA ALA A 34 4.15 18.34 0.84
C ALA A 34 3.57 18.28 -0.59
N VAL A 35 3.16 19.40 -1.16
CA VAL A 35 2.53 19.43 -2.50
C VAL A 35 3.53 19.09 -3.61
N SER A 36 4.77 19.55 -3.52
CA SER A 36 5.79 19.30 -4.55
C SER A 36 6.27 17.84 -4.56
N LEU A 37 6.41 17.20 -3.40
CA LEU A 37 6.89 15.81 -3.32
C LEU A 37 5.78 14.77 -3.51
N LYS A 38 4.51 15.12 -3.26
CA LYS A 38 3.39 14.16 -3.28
C LYS A 38 3.32 13.32 -4.57
N PRO A 39 3.45 13.88 -5.79
CA PRO A 39 3.39 13.08 -7.01
C PRO A 39 4.52 12.03 -7.10
N MET A 40 5.72 12.39 -6.65
CA MET A 40 6.87 11.46 -6.62
C MET A 40 6.68 10.37 -5.58
N GLN A 41 6.13 10.72 -4.40
CA GLN A 41 5.81 9.74 -3.36
C GLN A 41 4.76 8.75 -3.84
N ASP A 42 3.71 9.22 -4.51
CA ASP A 42 2.63 8.36 -5.01
C ASP A 42 3.13 7.44 -6.13
N ALA A 43 3.99 7.94 -7.03
CA ALA A 43 4.62 7.12 -8.06
C ALA A 43 5.53 6.03 -7.46
N ASN A 44 6.34 6.37 -6.45
CA ASN A 44 7.21 5.42 -5.76
C ASN A 44 6.41 4.40 -4.95
N ALA A 45 5.34 4.81 -4.28
CA ALA A 45 4.45 3.92 -3.53
C ALA A 45 3.77 2.90 -4.47
N ARG A 46 3.28 3.36 -5.63
CA ARG A 46 2.72 2.47 -6.66
C ARG A 46 3.76 1.48 -7.17
N LEU A 47 4.96 1.96 -7.54
CA LEU A 47 6.04 1.08 -8.00
C LEU A 47 6.42 0.05 -6.93
N TYR A 48 6.47 0.46 -5.66
CA TYR A 48 6.79 -0.44 -4.56
C TYR A 48 5.69 -1.51 -4.35
N MET A 49 4.42 -1.13 -4.46
CA MET A 49 3.30 -2.06 -4.45
C MET A 49 3.41 -3.07 -5.60
N GLU A 50 3.64 -2.61 -6.82
CA GLU A 50 3.79 -3.47 -8.00
C GLU A 50 4.96 -4.45 -7.86
N LYS A 51 6.11 -4.02 -7.32
CA LYS A 51 7.22 -4.92 -6.99
C LYS A 51 6.82 -6.01 -6.01
N ASN A 52 5.97 -5.68 -5.03
CA ASN A 52 5.49 -6.66 -4.07
C ASN A 52 4.50 -7.67 -4.69
N VAL A 53 3.76 -7.29 -5.73
CA VAL A 53 3.00 -8.28 -6.52
C VAL A 53 3.96 -9.29 -7.16
N LEU A 54 5.09 -8.83 -7.72
CA LEU A 54 6.10 -9.71 -8.30
C LEU A 54 6.75 -10.62 -7.23
N PHE A 55 7.08 -10.08 -6.05
CA PHE A 55 7.65 -10.86 -4.95
C PHE A 55 6.67 -11.94 -4.46
N ALA A 56 5.40 -11.59 -4.27
CA ALA A 56 4.38 -12.55 -3.85
C ALA A 56 4.16 -13.66 -4.89
N ALA A 57 4.26 -13.32 -6.19
CA ALA A 57 4.11 -14.27 -7.29
C ALA A 57 5.38 -15.11 -7.58
N GLY A 58 6.49 -14.87 -6.87
CA GLY A 58 7.77 -15.53 -7.16
C GLY A 58 8.40 -15.10 -8.49
N LEU A 59 8.00 -13.95 -9.04
CA LEU A 59 8.54 -13.39 -10.29
C LEU A 59 9.79 -12.53 -10.07
N ALA A 60 10.11 -12.24 -8.82
CA ALA A 60 11.32 -11.55 -8.37
C ALA A 60 11.66 -11.96 -6.93
N GLU A 61 12.93 -11.84 -6.56
CA GLU A 61 13.39 -12.19 -5.21
C GLU A 61 13.03 -11.09 -4.19
N PRO A 62 12.67 -11.43 -2.94
CA PRO A 62 12.42 -10.44 -1.90
C PRO A 62 13.58 -9.45 -1.74
N GLY A 63 13.28 -8.15 -1.86
CA GLY A 63 14.28 -7.10 -1.75
C GLY A 63 15.13 -6.86 -3.01
N GLN A 64 14.87 -7.59 -4.10
CA GLN A 64 15.52 -7.33 -5.39
C GLN A 64 15.22 -5.90 -5.86
N SER A 65 16.28 -5.18 -6.25
CA SER A 65 16.12 -3.86 -6.85
C SER A 65 15.70 -4.01 -8.31
N LEU A 66 14.46 -3.60 -8.61
CA LEU A 66 13.92 -3.52 -9.96
C LEU A 66 13.70 -2.06 -10.37
N SER A 67 14.04 -1.73 -11.62
CA SER A 67 13.67 -0.47 -12.26
C SER A 67 12.19 -0.45 -12.66
N VAL A 68 11.67 0.74 -12.99
CA VAL A 68 10.29 0.89 -13.48
C VAL A 68 10.07 0.06 -14.75
N ALA A 69 11.01 0.14 -15.70
CA ALA A 69 10.91 -0.57 -16.97
C ALA A 69 10.90 -2.10 -16.80
N GLU A 70 11.66 -2.64 -15.84
CA GLU A 70 11.65 -4.08 -15.55
C GLU A 70 10.32 -4.52 -14.95
N VAL A 71 9.76 -3.74 -14.02
CA VAL A 71 8.43 -4.02 -13.44
C VAL A 71 7.37 -3.97 -14.53
N ASP A 72 7.35 -2.90 -15.34
CA ASP A 72 6.41 -2.75 -16.45
C ASP A 72 6.50 -3.92 -17.44
N ALA A 73 7.70 -4.32 -17.84
CA ALA A 73 7.90 -5.45 -18.74
C ALA A 73 7.37 -6.77 -18.17
N VAL A 74 7.47 -6.99 -16.85
CA VAL A 74 6.90 -8.19 -16.21
C VAL A 74 5.37 -8.11 -16.16
N PHE A 75 4.81 -6.94 -15.87
CA PHE A 75 3.36 -6.76 -15.90
C PHE A 75 2.81 -7.01 -17.30
N ASP A 76 3.40 -6.39 -18.33
CA ASP A 76 2.93 -6.48 -19.71
C ASP A 76 2.99 -7.91 -20.27
N ARG A 77 3.98 -8.72 -19.85
CA ARG A 77 4.18 -10.08 -20.37
C ARG A 77 3.39 -11.16 -19.64
N ALA A 78 3.09 -10.97 -18.34
CA ALA A 78 2.66 -12.08 -17.48
C ALA A 78 1.59 -11.72 -16.45
N ILE A 79 1.16 -10.46 -16.33
CA ILE A 79 0.22 -10.05 -15.28
C ILE A 79 -0.98 -9.33 -15.86
N VAL A 80 -2.17 -9.85 -15.58
CA VAL A 80 -3.44 -9.19 -15.92
C VAL A 80 -4.09 -8.71 -14.65
N ALA A 81 -4.10 -7.39 -14.43
CA ALA A 81 -4.87 -6.80 -13.35
C ALA A 81 -6.38 -6.86 -13.67
N ARG A 82 -7.19 -7.20 -12.67
CA ARG A 82 -8.65 -7.27 -12.77
C ARG A 82 -9.28 -6.57 -11.58
N LEU A 83 -10.51 -6.10 -11.77
CA LEU A 83 -11.37 -5.67 -10.67
C LEU A 83 -12.43 -6.73 -10.42
N ILE A 84 -12.75 -6.93 -9.15
CA ILE A 84 -13.86 -7.76 -8.69
C ILE A 84 -14.84 -6.91 -7.90
N ASP A 85 -16.10 -7.30 -7.90
CA ASP A 85 -17.04 -6.93 -6.85
C ASP A 85 -16.65 -7.71 -5.58
N LEU A 86 -16.26 -7.00 -4.52
CA LEU A 86 -15.69 -7.64 -3.34
C LEU A 86 -16.72 -8.46 -2.55
N ARG A 87 -18.01 -8.15 -2.69
CA ARG A 87 -19.09 -8.85 -1.99
C ARG A 87 -19.41 -10.19 -2.64
N THR A 88 -19.37 -10.25 -3.97
CA THR A 88 -19.79 -11.41 -4.75
C THR A 88 -18.61 -12.22 -5.30
N GLY A 89 -17.42 -11.62 -5.37
CA GLY A 89 -16.26 -12.19 -6.05
C GLY A 89 -16.37 -12.16 -7.58
N ALA A 90 -17.43 -11.57 -8.13
CA ALA A 90 -17.64 -11.51 -9.57
C ALA A 90 -16.61 -10.59 -10.24
N LEU A 91 -16.02 -11.07 -11.35
CA LEU A 91 -15.14 -10.25 -12.18
C LEU A 91 -15.94 -9.12 -12.83
N LEU A 92 -15.39 -7.91 -12.72
CA LEU A 92 -15.92 -6.74 -13.39
C LEU A 92 -15.33 -6.62 -14.79
N ASP A 93 -16.14 -6.08 -15.70
CA ASP A 93 -15.70 -5.68 -17.03
C ASP A 93 -15.01 -4.33 -16.94
N ALA A 94 -13.73 -4.37 -16.61
CA ALA A 94 -12.85 -3.22 -16.51
C ALA A 94 -11.60 -3.46 -17.34
N ASP A 95 -11.11 -2.41 -18.00
CA ASP A 95 -9.86 -2.47 -18.74
C ASP A 95 -8.70 -2.84 -17.78
N PRO A 96 -7.80 -3.77 -18.16
CA PRO A 96 -6.70 -4.18 -17.28
C PRO A 96 -5.78 -3.02 -16.86
N ALA A 97 -5.58 -2.01 -17.71
CA ALA A 97 -4.76 -0.86 -17.36
C ALA A 97 -5.49 0.08 -16.38
N GLU A 98 -6.81 0.20 -16.48
CA GLU A 98 -7.64 0.84 -15.44
C GLU A 98 -7.55 0.05 -14.12
N ALA A 99 -7.76 -1.26 -14.18
CA ALA A 99 -7.69 -2.14 -13.02
C ALA A 99 -6.34 -2.04 -12.32
N ARG A 100 -5.22 -2.00 -13.06
CA ARG A 100 -3.85 -1.83 -12.53
C ARG A 100 -3.67 -0.52 -11.76
N ARG A 101 -4.36 0.55 -12.16
CA ARG A 101 -4.28 1.88 -11.53
C ARG A 101 -5.30 2.12 -10.41
N PHE A 102 -6.15 1.14 -10.11
CA PHE A 102 -7.20 1.30 -9.11
C PHE A 102 -6.61 1.50 -7.70
N ASP A 103 -6.98 2.61 -7.06
CA ASP A 103 -6.63 2.87 -5.66
C ASP A 103 -7.70 2.31 -4.72
N GLN A 104 -7.50 1.06 -4.32
CA GLN A 104 -8.40 0.36 -3.41
C GLN A 104 -8.51 1.04 -2.03
N ARG A 105 -7.45 1.72 -1.56
CA ARG A 105 -7.45 2.41 -0.26
C ARG A 105 -8.27 3.68 -0.31
N ALA A 106 -8.17 4.43 -1.41
CA ALA A 106 -9.02 5.59 -1.64
C ALA A 106 -10.50 5.18 -1.72
N ALA A 107 -10.82 4.12 -2.48
CA ALA A 107 -12.18 3.59 -2.56
C ALA A 107 -12.74 3.16 -1.20
N ARG A 108 -11.94 2.46 -0.39
CA ARG A 108 -12.33 2.05 0.98
C ARG A 108 -12.63 3.26 1.89
N ASN A 109 -11.91 4.36 1.70
CA ASN A 109 -12.02 5.55 2.53
C ASN A 109 -13.17 6.49 2.08
N ASP A 110 -13.72 6.29 0.88
CA ASP A 110 -14.86 7.05 0.36
C ASP A 110 -16.19 6.35 0.67
N ALA A 111 -17.09 7.04 1.35
CA ALA A 111 -18.41 6.52 1.72
C ALA A 111 -19.29 6.13 0.53
N ALA A 112 -19.05 6.70 -0.66
CA ALA A 112 -19.81 6.40 -1.87
C ALA A 112 -19.39 5.09 -2.56
N THR A 113 -18.19 4.57 -2.25
CA THR A 113 -17.60 3.39 -2.93
C THR A 113 -17.16 2.31 -1.92
N SER A 114 -17.69 2.38 -0.70
CA SER A 114 -17.39 1.41 0.35
C SER A 114 -18.53 1.26 1.34
N SER A 115 -18.51 0.13 2.05
CA SER A 115 -19.48 -0.22 3.08
C SER A 115 -18.79 -0.62 4.38
N ALA A 116 -19.55 -0.65 5.48
CA ALA A 116 -19.03 -1.16 6.75
C ALA A 116 -18.62 -2.62 6.59
N ALA A 117 -17.43 -2.96 7.08
CA ALA A 117 -16.97 -4.34 7.05
C ALA A 117 -17.85 -5.20 7.97
N PRO A 118 -18.17 -6.45 7.60
CA PRO A 118 -18.69 -7.44 8.52
C PRO A 118 -17.74 -7.64 9.72
N ALA A 119 -18.22 -8.27 10.78
CA ALA A 119 -17.35 -8.68 11.89
C ALA A 119 -16.20 -9.55 11.35
N ASN A 120 -14.97 -9.20 11.69
CA ASN A 120 -13.76 -9.87 11.23
C ASN A 120 -12.64 -9.74 12.26
N ASP A 121 -11.79 -10.76 12.31
CA ASP A 121 -10.64 -10.79 13.23
C ASP A 121 -9.50 -9.87 12.78
N ALA A 122 -9.51 -9.44 11.52
CA ALA A 122 -8.51 -8.53 10.96
C ALA A 122 -8.69 -7.07 11.43
N GLY A 123 -9.74 -6.75 12.18
CA GLY A 123 -10.00 -5.39 12.68
C GLY A 123 -10.31 -4.36 11.59
N VAL A 124 -10.61 -4.81 10.37
CA VAL A 124 -10.96 -3.94 9.23
C VAL A 124 -12.37 -3.39 9.47
N ARG A 125 -12.54 -2.07 9.34
CA ARG A 125 -13.82 -1.41 9.66
C ARG A 125 -14.69 -1.12 8.43
N ARG A 126 -14.06 -0.98 7.26
CA ARG A 126 -14.72 -0.67 6.00
C ARG A 126 -14.09 -1.47 4.89
N LEU A 127 -14.90 -1.89 3.93
CA LEU A 127 -14.47 -2.59 2.73
C LEU A 127 -14.91 -1.80 1.50
N PRO A 128 -14.04 -1.63 0.50
CA PRO A 128 -14.43 -1.05 -0.77
C PRO A 128 -15.41 -1.99 -1.50
N ASP A 129 -16.29 -1.43 -2.33
CA ASP A 129 -17.23 -2.26 -3.11
C ASP A 129 -16.49 -3.06 -4.19
N ARG A 130 -15.39 -2.50 -4.70
CA ARG A 130 -14.52 -3.12 -5.70
C ARG A 130 -13.14 -3.40 -5.12
N ALA A 131 -12.54 -4.52 -5.50
CA ALA A 131 -11.16 -4.85 -5.16
C ALA A 131 -10.34 -5.19 -6.39
N GLN A 132 -9.05 -4.90 -6.33
CA GLN A 132 -8.08 -5.24 -7.36
C GLN A 132 -7.50 -6.62 -7.08
N VAL A 133 -7.36 -7.43 -8.11
CA VAL A 133 -6.63 -8.71 -8.08
C VAL A 133 -5.71 -8.81 -9.29
N PHE A 134 -4.66 -9.61 -9.20
CA PHE A 134 -3.72 -9.80 -10.31
C PHE A 134 -3.67 -11.28 -10.69
N PHE A 135 -3.91 -11.56 -11.97
CA PHE A 135 -3.75 -12.90 -12.53
C PHE A 135 -2.38 -13.01 -13.15
N ILE A 136 -1.60 -13.98 -12.66
CA ILE A 136 -0.31 -14.34 -13.23
C ILE A 136 -0.58 -15.39 -14.31
N MET A 137 -0.19 -15.08 -15.53
CA MET A 137 -0.51 -15.86 -16.72
C MET A 137 0.67 -16.75 -17.12
N GLN A 138 0.37 -18.01 -17.46
CA GLN A 138 1.28 -18.91 -18.15
C GLN A 138 0.63 -19.32 -19.49
N GLY A 139 0.99 -18.59 -20.55
CA GLY A 139 0.24 -18.65 -21.81
C GLY A 139 -1.18 -18.11 -21.61
N ASP A 140 -2.18 -18.88 -22.02
CA ASP A 140 -3.60 -18.50 -21.88
C ASP A 140 -4.23 -18.93 -20.55
N ALA A 141 -3.48 -19.61 -19.69
CA ALA A 141 -3.95 -20.12 -18.40
C ALA A 141 -3.50 -19.21 -17.25
N VAL A 142 -4.37 -19.08 -16.23
CA VAL A 142 -4.01 -18.44 -14.96
C VAL A 142 -3.20 -19.46 -14.14
N ASP A 143 -1.93 -19.14 -13.88
CA ASP A 143 -1.03 -19.92 -13.02
C ASP A 143 -1.16 -19.52 -11.55
N GLN A 144 -1.40 -18.23 -11.28
CA GLN A 144 -1.57 -17.74 -9.91
C GLN A 144 -2.57 -16.59 -9.85
N VAL A 145 -3.21 -16.45 -8.69
CA VAL A 145 -4.01 -15.28 -8.35
C VAL A 145 -3.38 -14.59 -7.15
N VAL A 146 -2.95 -13.34 -7.35
CA VAL A 146 -2.43 -12.48 -6.28
C VAL A 146 -3.52 -11.56 -5.80
N ILE A 147 -3.83 -11.62 -4.49
CA ILE A 147 -4.86 -10.81 -3.85
C ILE A 147 -4.24 -9.88 -2.79
N PRO A 148 -4.67 -8.60 -2.72
CA PRO A 148 -4.29 -7.71 -1.63
C PRO A 148 -4.98 -8.15 -0.34
N VAL A 149 -4.21 -8.20 0.74
CA VAL A 149 -4.70 -8.51 2.09
C VAL A 149 -4.32 -7.40 3.05
N GLU A 150 -5.20 -7.10 4.01
CA GLU A 150 -4.96 -6.09 5.03
C GLU A 150 -5.55 -6.49 6.38
N GLY A 151 -4.91 -6.01 7.45
CA GLY A 151 -5.37 -6.24 8.82
C GLY A 151 -4.69 -5.31 9.82
N LEU A 152 -5.29 -5.15 10.99
CA LEU A 152 -4.77 -4.31 12.06
C LEU A 152 -3.67 -5.04 12.85
N GLY A 153 -2.46 -4.48 12.85
CA GLY A 153 -1.37 -4.86 13.74
C GLY A 153 -1.40 -4.11 15.06
N MET A 154 -0.28 -4.09 15.80
CA MET A 154 -0.21 -3.38 17.08
C MET A 154 -0.15 -1.86 16.89
N TRP A 155 0.58 -1.39 15.88
CA TRP A 155 0.88 0.03 15.68
C TRP A 155 0.21 0.64 14.45
N GLY A 156 -0.51 -0.17 13.67
CA GLY A 156 -1.28 0.28 12.53
C GLY A 156 -1.68 -0.85 11.60
N THR A 157 -2.29 -0.48 10.47
CA THR A 157 -2.65 -1.45 9.43
C THR A 157 -1.41 -2.02 8.76
N ILE A 158 -1.42 -3.33 8.58
CA ILE A 158 -0.47 -4.11 7.82
C ILE A 158 -1.12 -4.41 6.46
N TYR A 159 -0.39 -4.17 5.38
CA TYR A 159 -0.82 -4.43 4.01
C TYR A 159 0.14 -5.39 3.33
N GLY A 160 -0.42 -6.36 2.63
CA GLY A 160 0.33 -7.40 1.95
C GLY A 160 -0.35 -7.90 0.70
N PHE A 161 0.31 -8.87 0.06
CA PHE A 161 -0.22 -9.63 -1.05
C PHE A 161 -0.07 -11.12 -0.76
N LEU A 162 -1.13 -11.87 -0.99
CA LEU A 162 -1.15 -13.33 -0.93
C LEU A 162 -1.27 -13.85 -2.37
N SER A 163 -0.33 -14.68 -2.80
CA SER A 163 -0.42 -15.41 -4.05
C SER A 163 -0.95 -16.81 -3.83
N LEU A 164 -1.94 -17.21 -4.63
CA LEU A 164 -2.57 -18.52 -4.60
C LEU A 164 -2.32 -19.26 -5.91
N ALA A 165 -2.17 -20.58 -5.83
CA ALA A 165 -2.06 -21.47 -6.97
C ALA A 165 -3.39 -21.53 -7.77
N PRO A 166 -3.45 -22.22 -8.93
CA PRO A 166 -4.66 -22.29 -9.75
C PRO A 166 -5.85 -22.94 -9.04
N ASP A 167 -5.60 -23.72 -7.99
CA ASP A 167 -6.65 -24.30 -7.15
C ASP A 167 -7.35 -23.26 -6.27
N ALA A 168 -6.83 -22.03 -6.18
CA ALA A 168 -7.29 -20.95 -5.31
C ALA A 168 -7.26 -21.28 -3.80
N GLU A 169 -6.49 -22.29 -3.40
CA GLU A 169 -6.39 -22.73 -2.01
C GLU A 169 -4.95 -22.79 -1.51
N THR A 170 -4.02 -23.19 -2.39
CA THR A 170 -2.62 -23.40 -2.04
C THR A 170 -1.85 -22.09 -2.17
N VAL A 171 -1.22 -21.68 -1.08
CA VAL A 171 -0.38 -20.48 -1.04
C VAL A 171 0.89 -20.71 -1.85
N ARG A 172 1.16 -19.80 -2.79
CA ARG A 172 2.41 -19.70 -3.56
C ARG A 172 3.39 -18.71 -2.94
N GLY A 173 2.88 -17.67 -2.29
CA GLY A 173 3.72 -16.68 -1.66
C GLY A 173 2.91 -15.68 -0.84
N LEU A 174 3.60 -15.01 0.07
CA LEU A 174 3.09 -13.92 0.87
C LEU A 174 4.15 -12.83 0.90
N THR A 175 3.72 -11.57 0.91
CA THR A 175 4.60 -10.43 1.21
C THR A 175 3.83 -9.36 1.98
N TYR A 176 4.55 -8.52 2.72
CA TYR A 176 4.02 -7.30 3.31
C TYR A 176 4.79 -6.09 2.77
N TYR A 177 4.04 -5.13 2.23
CA TYR A 177 4.62 -3.96 1.58
C TYR A 177 4.41 -2.68 2.40
N GLU A 178 3.57 -2.69 3.42
CA GLU A 178 3.41 -1.54 4.31
C GLU A 178 2.98 -1.99 5.69
N HIS A 179 3.75 -1.58 6.71
CA HIS A 179 3.41 -1.74 8.12
C HIS A 179 4.14 -0.69 8.96
N ARG A 180 3.75 -0.56 10.23
CA ARG A 180 4.41 0.32 11.21
C ARG A 180 4.93 -0.42 12.44
N GLU A 181 4.98 -1.75 12.34
CA GLU A 181 5.43 -2.59 13.44
C GLU A 181 6.91 -2.36 13.78
N THR A 182 7.26 -2.62 15.04
CA THR A 182 8.62 -2.40 15.55
C THR A 182 9.63 -3.36 14.89
N PRO A 183 10.74 -2.87 14.32
CA PRO A 183 11.81 -3.73 13.79
C PRO A 183 12.36 -4.68 14.85
N GLY A 184 12.60 -5.96 14.48
CA GLY A 184 13.04 -7.01 15.40
C GLY A 184 11.94 -7.62 16.29
N LEU A 185 10.69 -7.16 16.17
CA LEU A 185 9.51 -7.72 16.83
C LEU A 185 8.42 -8.00 15.80
N GLY A 186 7.37 -7.17 15.74
CA GLY A 186 6.30 -7.31 14.75
C GLY A 186 6.76 -7.03 13.32
N GLY A 187 7.87 -6.31 13.14
CA GLY A 187 8.48 -6.12 11.81
C GLY A 187 9.03 -7.41 11.18
N GLU A 188 9.21 -8.48 11.96
CA GLU A 188 9.70 -9.78 11.45
C GLU A 188 8.72 -10.46 10.49
N ILE A 189 7.50 -9.95 10.34
CA ILE A 189 6.57 -10.38 9.28
C ILE A 189 7.15 -10.16 7.88
N ALA A 190 8.09 -9.23 7.70
CA ALA A 190 8.78 -8.98 6.43
C ALA A 190 10.07 -9.80 6.27
N ASN A 191 10.42 -10.66 7.23
CA ASN A 191 11.63 -11.48 7.18
C ASN A 191 11.49 -12.57 6.08
N PRO A 192 12.44 -12.70 5.13
CA PRO A 192 12.39 -13.73 4.10
C PRO A 192 12.22 -15.16 4.63
N ASP A 193 12.88 -15.50 5.74
CA ASP A 193 12.78 -16.83 6.38
C ASP A 193 11.39 -17.09 6.98
N TRP A 194 10.69 -16.01 7.37
CA TRP A 194 9.30 -16.10 7.83
C TRP A 194 8.35 -16.24 6.63
N LEU A 195 8.54 -15.44 5.59
CA LEU A 195 7.71 -15.45 4.37
C LEU A 195 7.78 -16.81 3.65
N ALA A 196 8.96 -17.42 3.58
CA ALA A 196 9.17 -18.73 2.95
C ALA A 196 8.37 -19.87 3.61
N ARG A 197 7.89 -19.71 4.85
CA ARG A 197 7.09 -20.74 5.55
C ARG A 197 5.65 -20.86 5.06
N TRP A 198 5.20 -19.88 4.26
CA TRP A 198 3.85 -19.81 3.74
C TRP A 198 3.66 -20.59 2.45
N GLU A 199 4.71 -20.79 1.67
CA GLU A 199 4.61 -21.56 0.43
C GLU A 199 4.13 -23.00 0.70
N GLY A 200 3.15 -23.45 -0.07
CA GLY A 200 2.54 -24.77 0.04
C GLY A 200 1.49 -24.92 1.15
N ARG A 201 1.23 -23.88 1.95
CA ARG A 201 0.13 -23.89 2.94
C ARG A 201 -1.22 -23.85 2.25
N LYS A 202 -2.26 -24.36 2.92
CA LYS A 202 -3.66 -24.20 2.50
C LYS A 202 -4.32 -23.09 3.31
N ILE A 203 -5.16 -22.28 2.66
CA ILE A 203 -5.83 -21.13 3.29
C ILE A 203 -7.07 -21.50 4.12
N HIS A 204 -7.59 -22.72 3.94
CA HIS A 204 -8.67 -23.28 4.74
C HIS A 204 -8.36 -24.73 5.09
N ASP A 205 -9.10 -25.27 6.05
CA ASP A 205 -9.15 -26.69 6.35
C ASP A 205 -9.82 -27.50 5.23
N ALA A 206 -9.70 -28.82 5.31
CA ALA A 206 -10.28 -29.75 4.34
C ALA A 206 -11.75 -30.07 4.65
#